data_AF-A0A843TFE3-F1
#
_entry.id   AF-A0A843TFE3-F1
#
_cell.length_a   1.000
_cell.length_b   1.000
_cell.length_c   1.000
_cell.angle_alpha   90.00
_cell.angle_beta   90.00
_cell.angle_gamma   90.00
#
_symmetry.space_group_name_H-M   'P 1'
#
loop_
_entity.id
_entity.type
_entity.pdbx_description
1 polymer ?
#
loop_
_entity_poly.entity_id
_entity_poly.type
_entity_poly.pdbx_seq_one_letter_code
_entity_poly.pdbx_strand_id
1 'polypeptide(L)'
;MDPSPGRDGARGAARSRATGQSADGLFGVPPVNRTYWRSLAQIEDRPEFRAALEREFPEGASELPEGITRREMMTLVGSSLSLAGLAGCRRPVEEIVPFVTAPEESVPGIPRYYATTMPFGRSAYGLIVESHEGRPTKIEGNPGHPASLGASSARIQASVLGLYDPDRSQSVLQQGTRKSWADFVTAWGQLSEAHAADGGAGLAVLSDSFCSPTLARLASELRARYPKLQWATYDAVSDESRLAGLRQATGRDVDLMLRLDRAAVILCLDADPLLTDPEMIRHARGFAHGRRAGASGGAMNRLYAVEGVYSLTAAMADHRLRLESRQIAPFLAALAARLAPPAAGAGLAGASVPGGVPNAAAALGVPGVDSRWIDALAKDLLENRGQGLIVAGERQPPAVHAAVCALNTYLAGRYRRTERSQSFENCSPRVWPCRADK
;
A
#
# COMPACT_ATOMS: atom_id res chain seq x y z
N MET A 1 -24.27 6.15 -72.83
CA MET A 1 -23.89 7.27 -73.70
C MET A 1 -22.64 7.88 -73.10
N ASP A 2 -21.48 7.56 -73.66
CA ASP A 2 -20.30 8.43 -73.58
C ASP A 2 -20.61 9.76 -74.32
N PRO A 3 -19.89 10.89 -74.12
CA PRO A 3 -18.50 10.97 -73.66
C PRO A 3 -18.12 12.10 -72.66
N SER A 4 -16.89 11.94 -72.16
CA SER A 4 -15.92 12.91 -71.58
C SER A 4 -15.70 14.20 -72.43
N PRO A 5 -14.74 15.15 -72.20
CA PRO A 5 -13.59 15.19 -71.26
C PRO A 5 -13.13 16.58 -70.70
N GLY A 6 -12.06 16.55 -69.86
CA GLY A 6 -11.02 17.58 -69.74
C GLY A 6 -11.01 18.34 -68.40
N ARG A 7 -9.88 18.68 -67.76
CA ARG A 7 -8.44 18.68 -68.08
C ARG A 7 -7.70 19.03 -66.76
N ASP A 8 -6.68 18.29 -66.36
CA ASP A 8 -5.25 18.71 -66.24
C ASP A 8 -4.88 18.56 -64.75
N GLY A 9 -3.72 18.12 -64.27
CA GLY A 9 -2.43 17.80 -64.84
C GLY A 9 -1.44 17.62 -63.67
N ALA A 10 -0.19 17.24 -63.99
CA ALA A 10 1.01 17.32 -63.15
C ALA A 10 1.34 16.20 -62.13
N ARG A 11 2.05 15.21 -62.68
CA ARG A 11 3.24 14.49 -62.18
C ARG A 11 3.87 15.00 -60.86
N GLY A 12 4.02 14.09 -59.90
CA GLY A 12 4.91 14.22 -58.74
C GLY A 12 6.01 13.15 -58.78
N ALA A 13 7.26 13.60 -58.66
CA ALA A 13 8.48 12.81 -58.74
C ALA A 13 8.82 12.05 -57.42
N ALA A 14 9.75 11.11 -57.58
CA ALA A 14 10.26 10.15 -56.60
C ALA A 14 10.68 10.71 -55.23
N ARG A 15 10.35 9.95 -54.17
CA ARG A 15 11.18 9.81 -52.97
C ARG A 15 11.37 8.33 -52.65
N SER A 16 12.62 7.91 -52.59
CA SER A 16 13.09 6.60 -52.18
C SER A 16 12.62 6.29 -50.76
N ARG A 17 11.95 5.14 -50.56
CA ARG A 17 11.65 4.61 -49.23
C ARG A 17 12.92 3.97 -48.68
N ALA A 18 13.41 4.55 -47.58
CA ALA A 18 14.41 3.95 -46.73
C ALA A 18 13.91 2.61 -46.19
N THR A 19 14.84 1.67 -46.12
CA THR A 19 14.76 0.32 -45.55
C THR A 19 14.07 0.28 -44.19
N GLY A 20 13.21 -0.73 -44.01
CA GLY A 20 12.37 -0.92 -42.84
C GLY A 20 13.15 -1.07 -41.54
N GLN A 21 12.74 -0.29 -40.53
CA GLN A 21 13.00 -0.56 -39.14
C GLN A 21 11.78 -1.27 -38.55
N SER A 22 11.98 -2.46 -37.97
CA SER A 22 10.96 -3.15 -37.18
C SER A 22 10.70 -2.40 -35.87
N ALA A 23 9.44 -2.41 -35.43
CA ALA A 23 8.93 -1.62 -34.32
C ALA A 23 9.42 -2.06 -32.91
N ASP A 24 10.36 -3.01 -32.80
CA ASP A 24 10.72 -3.65 -31.52
C ASP A 24 12.10 -3.24 -30.97
N GLY A 25 12.75 -2.23 -31.54
CA GLY A 25 14.06 -1.76 -31.09
C GLY A 25 13.99 -0.58 -30.10
N LEU A 26 13.99 -0.83 -28.80
CA LEU A 26 14.31 0.21 -27.81
C LEU A 26 15.82 0.52 -27.85
N PHE A 27 16.18 1.80 -27.99
CA PHE A 27 17.57 2.26 -28.11
C PHE A 27 18.41 1.87 -26.88
N GLY A 28 19.50 1.14 -27.10
CA GLY A 28 20.53 0.86 -26.09
C GLY A 28 20.41 -0.48 -25.35
N VAL A 29 19.44 -1.33 -25.69
CA VAL A 29 19.31 -2.68 -25.15
C VAL A 29 19.75 -3.70 -26.21
N PRO A 30 20.65 -4.66 -25.91
CA PRO A 30 20.97 -5.74 -26.84
C PRO A 30 19.68 -6.49 -27.23
N PRO A 31 19.47 -6.83 -28.50
CA PRO A 31 18.27 -7.55 -28.91
C PRO A 31 18.18 -8.84 -28.11
N VAL A 32 17.00 -9.09 -27.54
CA VAL A 32 16.71 -10.30 -26.78
C VAL A 32 16.76 -11.49 -27.75
N ASN A 33 17.92 -12.15 -27.83
CA ASN A 33 18.18 -13.28 -28.74
C ASN A 33 17.34 -14.52 -28.42
N ARG A 34 16.77 -14.60 -27.21
CA ARG A 34 15.96 -15.74 -26.78
C ARG A 34 14.49 -15.41 -26.90
N THR A 35 13.81 -16.11 -27.81
CA THR A 35 12.35 -16.05 -27.94
C THR A 35 11.71 -16.76 -26.75
N TYR A 36 11.25 -15.98 -25.77
CA TYR A 36 10.47 -16.51 -24.65
C TYR A 36 9.04 -16.77 -25.12
N TRP A 37 8.49 -17.92 -24.74
CA TRP A 37 7.10 -18.28 -25.03
C TRP A 37 6.17 -17.46 -24.13
N ARG A 38 5.08 -16.94 -24.70
CA ARG A 38 4.12 -16.07 -23.98
C ARG A 38 3.03 -16.86 -23.27
N SER A 39 2.77 -18.09 -23.71
CA SER A 39 1.81 -19.02 -23.10
C SER A 39 2.13 -20.46 -23.52
N LEU A 40 1.62 -21.44 -22.77
CA LEU A 40 1.78 -22.87 -23.09
C LEU A 40 1.20 -23.24 -24.47
N ALA A 41 0.09 -22.61 -24.86
CA ALA A 41 -0.52 -22.79 -26.18
C ALA A 41 0.44 -22.44 -27.34
N GLN A 42 1.42 -21.55 -27.11
CA GLN A 42 2.40 -21.16 -28.12
C GLN A 42 3.52 -22.21 -28.32
N ILE A 43 3.70 -23.11 -27.36
CA ILE A 43 4.59 -24.29 -27.48
C ILE A 43 3.87 -25.40 -28.25
N GLU A 44 2.57 -25.57 -28.01
CA GLU A 44 1.74 -26.61 -28.64
C GLU A 44 1.53 -26.37 -30.15
N ASP A 45 1.58 -25.12 -30.61
CA ASP A 45 1.40 -24.75 -32.01
C ASP A 45 2.66 -24.87 -32.89
N ARG A 46 3.79 -25.32 -32.35
CA ARG A 46 5.01 -25.52 -33.15
C ARG A 46 4.82 -26.65 -34.16
N PRO A 47 5.33 -26.52 -35.40
CA PRO A 47 5.20 -27.56 -36.41
C PRO A 47 5.86 -28.88 -35.99
N GLU A 48 6.94 -28.82 -35.21
CA GLU A 48 7.62 -29.99 -34.64
C GLU A 48 6.75 -30.73 -33.61
N PHE A 49 6.01 -29.98 -32.78
CA PHE A 49 5.13 -30.54 -31.76
C PHE A 49 3.84 -31.08 -32.37
N ARG A 50 3.24 -30.37 -33.33
CA ARG A 50 2.10 -30.86 -34.12
C ARG A 50 2.45 -32.11 -34.93
N ALA A 51 3.63 -32.16 -35.54
CA ALA A 51 4.10 -33.36 -36.24
C ALA A 51 4.33 -34.55 -35.30
N ALA A 52 4.75 -34.30 -34.05
CA ALA A 52 4.87 -35.34 -33.03
C ALA A 52 3.49 -35.77 -32.45
N LEU A 53 2.48 -34.91 -32.52
CA LEU A 53 1.11 -35.18 -32.03
C LEU A 53 0.25 -35.89 -33.09
N GLU A 54 0.42 -35.54 -34.37
CA GLU A 54 -0.18 -36.25 -35.51
C GLU A 54 0.44 -37.64 -35.72
N ARG A 55 1.63 -37.86 -35.18
CA ARG A 55 2.37 -39.12 -35.26
C ARG A 55 2.24 -39.90 -33.95
N GLU A 56 1.27 -40.80 -33.90
CA GLU A 56 0.93 -41.59 -32.69
C GLU A 56 2.11 -42.44 -32.15
N PHE A 57 3.11 -42.77 -32.99
CA PHE A 57 4.32 -43.52 -32.60
C PHE A 57 5.62 -43.01 -33.29
N PRO A 58 6.79 -43.05 -32.61
CA PRO A 58 8.10 -42.69 -33.20
C PRO A 58 8.48 -43.47 -34.47
N GLU A 59 9.44 -42.99 -35.27
CA GLU A 59 10.01 -43.77 -36.39
C GLU A 59 10.55 -45.12 -35.92
N GLY A 60 10.07 -46.20 -36.54
CA GLY A 60 10.44 -47.58 -36.21
C GLY A 60 9.66 -48.20 -35.04
N ALA A 61 8.73 -47.49 -34.41
CA ALA A 61 7.91 -48.06 -33.32
C ALA A 61 6.68 -48.84 -33.82
N SER A 62 6.24 -48.62 -35.06
CA SER A 62 5.17 -49.37 -35.74
C SER A 62 5.68 -50.55 -36.59
N GLU A 63 7.00 -50.71 -36.72
CA GLU A 63 7.63 -51.84 -37.42
C GLU A 63 8.09 -52.87 -36.38
N LEU A 64 7.63 -54.12 -36.54
CA LEU A 64 8.14 -55.23 -35.72
C LEU A 64 9.60 -55.49 -36.13
N PRO A 65 10.56 -55.54 -35.20
CA PRO A 65 11.94 -55.85 -35.54
C PRO A 65 12.02 -57.21 -36.26
N GLU A 66 12.62 -57.26 -37.44
CA GLU A 66 12.78 -58.51 -38.19
C GLU A 66 13.62 -59.51 -37.38
N GLY A 67 13.11 -60.73 -37.22
CA GLY A 67 13.77 -61.81 -36.48
C GLY A 67 13.22 -62.11 -35.09
N ILE A 68 12.25 -61.34 -34.58
CA ILE A 68 11.58 -61.64 -33.30
C ILE A 68 10.43 -62.63 -33.52
N THR A 69 10.51 -63.79 -32.90
CA THR A 69 9.43 -64.78 -32.93
C THR A 69 8.23 -64.30 -32.10
N ARG A 70 7.00 -64.74 -32.46
CA ARG A 70 5.77 -64.42 -31.69
C ARG A 70 5.90 -64.74 -30.19
N ARG A 71 6.69 -65.76 -29.85
CA ARG A 71 6.99 -66.13 -28.46
C ARG A 71 7.86 -65.10 -27.77
N GLU A 72 8.93 -64.63 -28.42
CA GLU A 72 9.80 -63.58 -27.89
C GLU A 72 9.05 -62.26 -27.71
N MET A 73 8.17 -61.91 -28.66
CA MET A 73 7.30 -60.73 -28.53
C MET A 73 6.37 -60.84 -27.30
N MET A 74 5.69 -61.98 -27.12
CA MET A 74 4.81 -62.20 -25.96
C MET A 74 5.59 -62.22 -24.65
N THR A 75 6.82 -62.75 -24.65
CA THR A 75 7.72 -62.67 -23.50
C THR A 75 8.11 -61.22 -23.22
N LEU A 76 8.45 -60.41 -24.22
CA LEU A 76 8.82 -59.01 -24.05
C LEU A 76 7.64 -58.18 -23.55
N VAL A 77 6.46 -58.34 -24.14
CA VAL A 77 5.23 -57.66 -23.70
C VAL A 77 4.84 -58.08 -22.28
N GLY A 78 4.90 -59.38 -21.95
CA GLY A 78 4.67 -59.89 -20.60
C GLY A 78 5.68 -59.36 -19.58
N SER A 79 6.97 -59.26 -19.97
CA SER A 79 8.04 -58.69 -19.15
C SER A 79 7.80 -57.21 -18.87
N SER A 80 7.49 -56.43 -19.91
CA SER A 80 7.22 -54.99 -19.80
C SER A 80 5.97 -54.68 -18.97
N LEU A 81 4.89 -55.45 -19.14
CA LEU A 81 3.68 -55.33 -18.32
C LEU A 81 3.95 -55.69 -16.85
N SER A 82 4.79 -56.70 -16.60
CA SER A 82 5.18 -57.07 -15.22
C SER A 82 6.06 -56.00 -14.55
N LEU A 83 7.01 -55.40 -15.28
CA LEU A 83 7.84 -54.31 -14.75
C LEU A 83 7.02 -53.03 -14.48
N ALA A 84 6.12 -52.68 -15.41
CA ALA A 84 5.22 -51.54 -15.26
C ALA A 84 4.19 -51.77 -14.13
N GLY A 85 3.69 -52.99 -13.97
CA GLY A 85 2.76 -53.36 -12.88
C GLY A 85 3.40 -53.36 -11.49
N LEU A 86 4.72 -53.63 -11.38
CA LEU A 86 5.45 -53.58 -10.11
C LEU A 86 5.86 -52.15 -9.71
N ALA A 87 5.97 -51.22 -10.66
CA ALA A 87 6.31 -49.83 -10.41
C ALA A 87 5.09 -48.86 -10.37
N GLY A 88 3.95 -49.26 -10.94
CA GLY A 88 2.84 -48.35 -11.25
C GLY A 88 1.96 -47.86 -10.09
N CYS A 89 2.09 -48.43 -8.88
CA CYS A 89 1.20 -48.08 -7.74
C CYS A 89 1.91 -48.04 -6.38
N ARG A 90 3.18 -47.63 -6.30
CA ARG A 90 3.83 -47.45 -4.98
C ARG A 90 3.68 -46.01 -4.52
N ARG A 91 2.74 -45.77 -3.59
CA ARG A 91 2.67 -44.51 -2.85
C ARG A 91 4.05 -44.25 -2.24
N PRO A 92 4.63 -43.03 -2.40
CA PRO A 92 5.90 -42.72 -1.76
C PRO A 92 5.76 -42.94 -0.25
N VAL A 93 6.79 -43.52 0.37
CA VAL A 93 6.82 -43.68 1.82
C VAL A 93 7.02 -42.28 2.40
N GLU A 94 5.99 -41.75 3.06
CA GLU A 94 6.06 -40.48 3.79
C GLU A 94 6.50 -40.77 5.22
N GLU A 95 7.54 -40.09 5.68
CA GLU A 95 8.05 -40.23 7.04
C GLU A 95 7.36 -39.25 7.99
N ILE A 96 6.93 -39.74 9.16
CA ILE A 96 6.37 -38.91 10.23
C ILE A 96 7.46 -38.75 11.29
N VAL A 97 8.00 -37.53 11.41
CA VAL A 97 9.08 -37.21 12.36
C VAL A 97 8.50 -36.49 13.58
N PRO A 98 8.45 -37.12 14.77
CA PRO A 98 7.97 -36.47 15.99
C PRO A 98 9.02 -35.52 16.59
N PHE A 99 8.60 -34.68 17.52
CA PHE A 99 9.51 -33.87 18.32
C PHE A 99 10.48 -34.76 19.12
N VAL A 100 11.76 -34.39 19.12
CA VAL A 100 12.75 -34.98 20.04
C VAL A 100 12.43 -34.58 21.48
N THR A 101 12.12 -33.30 21.69
CA THR A 101 11.62 -32.76 22.95
C THR A 101 10.38 -31.92 22.63
N ALA A 102 9.20 -32.44 23.01
CA ALA A 102 7.94 -31.76 22.73
C ALA A 102 7.76 -30.54 23.67
N PRO A 103 7.48 -29.34 23.15
CA PRO A 103 7.03 -28.23 23.98
C PRO A 103 5.70 -28.58 24.63
N GLU A 104 5.56 -28.33 25.94
CA GLU A 104 4.35 -28.69 26.71
C GLU A 104 3.08 -28.09 26.12
N GLU A 105 3.20 -26.89 25.57
CA GLU A 105 2.05 -26.16 25.06
C GLU A 105 1.72 -26.47 23.58
N SER A 106 2.49 -27.33 22.90
CA SER A 106 2.31 -27.64 21.48
C SER A 106 1.70 -29.02 21.29
N VAL A 107 0.46 -29.07 20.79
CA VAL A 107 -0.20 -30.31 20.40
C VAL A 107 -0.22 -30.42 18.87
N PRO A 108 0.44 -31.42 18.26
CA PRO A 108 0.46 -31.58 16.81
C PRO A 108 -0.95 -31.63 16.21
N GLY A 109 -1.18 -30.87 15.14
CA GLY A 109 -2.46 -30.76 14.44
C GLY A 109 -3.47 -29.77 15.06
N ILE A 110 -3.16 -29.16 16.22
CA ILE A 110 -3.98 -28.09 16.79
C ILE A 110 -3.22 -26.76 16.64
N PRO A 111 -3.71 -25.82 15.83
CA PRO A 111 -3.05 -24.54 15.67
C PRO A 111 -3.08 -23.72 16.96
N ARG A 112 -2.06 -22.89 17.14
CA ARG A 112 -1.97 -21.93 18.24
C ARG A 112 -2.02 -20.51 17.72
N TYR A 113 -2.60 -19.63 18.51
CA TYR A 113 -2.81 -18.23 18.15
C TYR A 113 -1.90 -17.35 18.99
N TYR A 114 -1.05 -16.57 18.32
CA TYR A 114 -0.13 -15.64 18.96
C TYR A 114 -0.55 -14.19 18.67
N ALA A 115 -0.67 -13.38 19.72
CA ALA A 115 -0.88 -11.95 19.58
C ALA A 115 0.46 -11.28 19.22
N THR A 116 0.50 -10.55 18.10
CA THR A 116 1.68 -9.83 17.63
C THR A 116 1.29 -8.49 17.02
N THR A 117 2.26 -7.71 16.58
CA THR A 117 2.04 -6.42 15.92
C THR A 117 2.90 -6.32 14.66
N MET A 118 2.34 -5.76 13.60
CA MET A 118 3.08 -5.42 12.38
C MET A 118 3.21 -3.89 12.28
N PRO A 119 4.43 -3.33 12.33
CA PRO A 119 4.62 -1.89 12.11
C PRO A 119 4.27 -1.51 10.67
N PHE A 120 3.69 -0.33 10.49
CA PHE A 120 3.37 0.21 9.17
C PHE A 120 3.47 1.74 9.22
N GLY A 121 4.58 2.28 8.68
CA GLY A 121 4.93 3.69 8.81
C GLY A 121 4.98 4.13 10.27
N ARG A 122 4.26 5.19 10.61
CA ARG A 122 4.17 5.74 11.96
C ARG A 122 3.05 5.11 12.82
N SER A 123 2.43 4.02 12.36
CA SER A 123 1.45 3.24 13.12
C SER A 123 1.83 1.76 13.18
N ALA A 124 0.99 0.96 13.84
CA ALA A 124 1.12 -0.48 13.90
C ALA A 124 -0.25 -1.16 13.91
N TYR A 125 -0.34 -2.29 13.23
CA TYR A 125 -1.51 -3.15 13.27
C TYR A 125 -1.31 -4.24 14.34
N GLY A 126 -2.27 -4.40 15.24
CA GLY A 126 -2.32 -5.55 16.13
C GLY A 126 -2.94 -6.75 15.43
N LEU A 127 -2.26 -7.88 15.50
CA LEU A 127 -2.57 -9.09 14.74
C LEU A 127 -2.66 -10.30 15.67
N ILE A 128 -3.36 -11.31 15.20
CA ILE A 128 -3.36 -12.66 15.75
C ILE A 128 -2.88 -13.58 14.65
N VAL A 129 -1.82 -14.33 14.93
CA VAL A 129 -1.18 -15.21 13.97
C VAL A 129 -1.43 -16.65 14.38
N GLU A 130 -2.04 -17.39 13.48
CA GLU A 130 -2.16 -18.84 13.57
C GLU A 130 -0.79 -19.47 13.27
N SER A 131 -0.37 -20.38 14.15
CA SER A 131 0.92 -21.05 14.09
C SER A 131 0.70 -22.55 14.26
N HIS A 132 1.17 -23.31 13.27
CA HIS A 132 1.18 -24.77 13.26
C HIS A 132 2.60 -25.22 13.64
N GLU A 133 2.75 -25.87 14.80
CA GLU A 133 4.04 -26.39 15.27
C GLU A 133 5.20 -25.36 15.21
N GLY A 134 4.89 -24.09 15.50
CA GLY A 134 5.86 -22.99 15.47
C GLY A 134 6.00 -22.27 14.12
N ARG A 135 5.24 -22.66 13.10
CA ARG A 135 5.24 -22.05 11.76
C ARG A 135 4.00 -21.17 11.59
N PRO A 136 4.15 -19.85 11.46
CA PRO A 136 3.04 -18.95 11.12
C PRO A 136 2.38 -19.36 9.80
N THR A 137 1.09 -19.65 9.77
CA THR A 137 0.38 -20.06 8.54
C THR A 137 -0.63 -19.04 8.07
N LYS A 138 -1.26 -18.33 9.01
CA LYS A 138 -2.35 -17.38 8.74
C LYS A 138 -2.28 -16.19 9.67
N ILE A 139 -2.58 -15.01 9.14
CA ILE A 139 -2.53 -13.74 9.89
C ILE A 139 -3.91 -13.12 9.87
N GLU A 140 -4.49 -12.90 11.04
CA GLU A 140 -5.77 -12.20 11.20
C GLU A 140 -5.61 -10.94 12.07
N GLY A 141 -6.61 -10.06 12.04
CA GLY A 141 -6.61 -8.88 12.91
C GLY A 141 -6.88 -9.25 14.36
N ASN A 142 -6.28 -8.53 15.31
CA ASN A 142 -6.61 -8.67 16.72
C ASN A 142 -7.88 -7.86 17.08
N PRO A 143 -8.97 -8.48 17.58
CA PRO A 143 -10.19 -7.77 18.00
C PRO A 143 -9.96 -6.72 19.08
N GLY A 144 -9.00 -6.96 19.98
CA GLY A 144 -8.66 -6.05 21.07
C GLY A 144 -7.77 -4.87 20.66
N HIS A 145 -7.24 -4.85 19.43
CA HIS A 145 -6.36 -3.78 18.97
C HIS A 145 -7.13 -2.71 18.19
N PRO A 146 -6.96 -1.41 18.50
CA PRO A 146 -7.81 -0.35 17.95
C PRO A 146 -7.61 -0.11 16.45
N ALA A 147 -6.44 -0.41 15.88
CA ALA A 147 -6.18 -0.23 14.45
C ALA A 147 -6.82 -1.31 13.55
N SER A 148 -6.87 -2.56 14.01
CA SER A 148 -7.32 -3.72 13.22
C SER A 148 -8.73 -4.15 13.58
N LEU A 149 -9.15 -4.04 14.85
CA LEU A 149 -10.49 -4.39 15.34
C LEU A 149 -10.93 -5.79 14.90
N GLY A 150 -9.99 -6.74 14.81
CA GLY A 150 -10.30 -8.11 14.38
C GLY A 150 -10.32 -8.33 12.86
N ALA A 151 -9.90 -7.35 12.06
CA ALA A 151 -9.79 -7.48 10.61
C ALA A 151 -8.35 -7.24 10.12
N SER A 152 -8.04 -7.79 8.96
CA SER A 152 -6.74 -7.67 8.29
C SER A 152 -6.91 -7.15 6.87
N SER A 153 -5.89 -6.49 6.35
CA SER A 153 -5.84 -6.09 4.94
C SER A 153 -5.23 -7.16 4.04
N ALA A 154 -5.39 -7.02 2.72
CA ALA A 154 -4.71 -7.88 1.75
C ALA A 154 -3.19 -7.86 1.93
N ARG A 155 -2.60 -6.69 2.22
CA ARG A 155 -1.15 -6.55 2.49
C ARG A 155 -0.73 -7.30 3.76
N ILE A 156 -1.52 -7.19 4.83
CA ILE A 156 -1.27 -7.92 6.09
C ILE A 156 -1.30 -9.43 5.84
N GLN A 157 -2.35 -9.92 5.18
CA GLN A 157 -2.51 -11.35 4.87
C GLN A 157 -1.36 -11.87 4.00
N ALA A 158 -0.95 -11.10 2.98
CA ALA A 158 0.14 -11.48 2.08
C ALA A 158 1.54 -11.42 2.74
N SER A 159 1.70 -10.69 3.86
CA SER A 159 3.00 -10.54 4.52
C SER A 159 3.61 -11.87 5.01
N VAL A 160 2.77 -12.89 5.24
CA VAL A 160 3.23 -14.25 5.56
C VAL A 160 4.06 -14.86 4.43
N LEU A 161 3.75 -14.52 3.17
CA LEU A 161 4.51 -14.99 2.02
C LEU A 161 5.92 -14.39 2.00
N GLY A 162 6.04 -13.14 2.47
CA GLY A 162 7.34 -12.53 2.71
C GLY A 162 8.18 -13.36 3.67
N LEU A 163 7.61 -13.88 4.77
CA LEU A 163 8.36 -14.76 5.69
C LEU A 163 8.87 -16.04 5.01
N TYR A 164 8.10 -16.63 4.09
CA TYR A 164 8.46 -17.88 3.40
C TYR A 164 9.07 -17.69 2.01
N ASP A 165 9.45 -16.46 1.67
CA ASP A 165 10.07 -16.16 0.38
C ASP A 165 11.47 -16.81 0.30
N PRO A 166 11.72 -17.72 -0.68
CA PRO A 166 13.00 -18.39 -0.84
C PRO A 166 14.16 -17.44 -1.21
N ASP A 167 13.86 -16.29 -1.80
CA ASP A 167 14.86 -15.30 -2.21
C ASP A 167 15.30 -14.39 -1.05
N ARG A 168 14.73 -14.58 0.16
CA ARG A 168 15.19 -13.88 1.36
C ARG A 168 16.64 -14.19 1.67
N SER A 169 17.35 -13.18 2.17
CA SER A 169 18.73 -13.32 2.60
C SER A 169 18.86 -14.42 3.68
N GLN A 170 19.58 -15.49 3.34
CA GLN A 170 19.80 -16.64 4.22
C GLN A 170 21.10 -16.52 5.04
N SER A 171 21.98 -15.58 4.68
CA SER A 171 23.29 -15.40 5.29
C SER A 171 23.76 -13.96 5.22
N VAL A 172 24.63 -13.55 6.14
CA VAL A 172 25.30 -12.25 6.06
C VAL A 172 26.20 -12.22 4.82
N LEU A 173 26.21 -11.10 4.11
CA LEU A 173 27.04 -10.89 2.93
C LEU A 173 28.03 -9.75 3.18
N GLN A 174 29.28 -9.95 2.77
CA GLN A 174 30.30 -8.92 2.71
C GLN A 174 30.78 -8.83 1.26
N GLN A 175 30.53 -7.69 0.59
CA GLN A 175 30.88 -7.48 -0.82
C GLN A 175 30.38 -8.64 -1.73
N GLY A 176 29.16 -9.10 -1.49
CA GLY A 176 28.53 -10.19 -2.25
C GLY A 176 28.97 -11.62 -1.84
N THR A 177 29.96 -11.76 -0.95
CA THR A 177 30.43 -13.07 -0.47
C THR A 177 29.76 -13.44 0.85
N ARG A 178 29.35 -14.71 0.99
CA ARG A 178 28.74 -15.22 2.23
C ARG A 178 29.71 -15.18 3.41
N LYS A 179 29.24 -14.68 4.56
CA LYS A 179 29.96 -14.58 5.83
C LYS A 179 29.06 -15.04 6.98
N SER A 180 29.69 -15.33 8.13
CA SER A 180 28.97 -15.68 9.34
C SER A 180 28.50 -14.43 10.10
N TRP A 181 27.56 -14.61 11.02
CA TRP A 181 27.15 -13.55 11.94
C TRP A 181 28.29 -13.10 12.86
N ALA A 182 29.16 -14.03 13.29
CA ALA A 182 30.31 -13.73 14.13
C ALA A 182 31.34 -12.83 13.41
N ASP A 183 31.54 -13.04 12.10
CA ASP A 183 32.40 -12.16 11.29
C ASP A 183 31.85 -10.74 11.27
N PHE A 184 30.53 -10.58 11.11
CA PHE A 184 29.86 -9.28 11.15
C PHE A 184 30.03 -8.61 12.52
N VAL A 185 29.79 -9.32 13.63
CA VAL A 185 29.95 -8.77 14.98
C VAL A 185 31.39 -8.32 15.23
N THR A 186 32.37 -9.09 14.77
CA THR A 186 33.79 -8.74 14.90
C THR A 186 34.13 -7.48 14.09
N ALA A 187 33.69 -7.41 12.83
CA ALA A 187 33.90 -6.26 11.98
C ALA A 187 33.21 -5.00 12.52
N TRP A 188 31.98 -5.14 13.02
CA TRP A 188 31.23 -4.05 13.65
C TRP A 188 31.89 -3.58 14.95
N GLY A 189 32.43 -4.49 15.75
CA GLY A 189 33.15 -4.14 16.99
C GLY A 189 34.30 -3.17 16.73
N GLN A 190 35.11 -3.44 15.71
CA GLN A 190 36.23 -2.57 15.32
C GLN A 190 35.76 -1.18 14.86
N LEU A 191 34.70 -1.11 14.04
CA LEU A 191 34.11 0.16 13.60
C LEU A 191 33.45 0.92 14.76
N SER A 192 32.80 0.20 15.67
CA SER A 192 32.12 0.75 16.84
C SER A 192 33.11 1.42 17.80
N GLU A 193 34.30 0.86 17.99
CA GLU A 193 35.38 1.47 18.79
C GLU A 193 36.01 2.66 18.08
N ALA A 194 36.29 2.57 16.78
CA ALA A 194 36.85 3.67 16.00
C ALA A 194 35.94 4.92 16.03
N HIS A 195 34.64 4.73 15.81
CA HIS A 195 33.67 5.82 15.90
C HIS A 195 33.37 6.27 17.33
N ALA A 196 33.69 5.46 18.35
CA ALA A 196 33.54 5.91 19.73
C ALA A 196 34.60 6.96 20.06
N ALA A 197 35.79 6.85 19.46
CA ALA A 197 36.88 7.80 19.65
C ALA A 197 36.61 9.18 19.00
N ASP A 198 35.91 9.24 17.86
CA ASP A 198 35.61 10.49 17.14
C ASP A 198 34.22 11.08 17.44
N GLY A 199 33.42 10.36 18.24
CA GLY A 199 32.06 10.71 18.64
C GLY A 199 31.00 10.37 17.58
N GLY A 200 31.28 9.48 16.64
CA GLY A 200 30.37 9.07 15.56
C GLY A 200 30.52 9.88 14.28
N ALA A 201 31.68 10.49 14.06
CA ALA A 201 31.90 11.31 12.87
C ALA A 201 31.87 10.42 11.62
N GLY A 202 30.96 10.74 10.69
CA GLY A 202 30.77 9.95 9.46
C GLY A 202 29.91 8.69 9.64
N LEU A 203 29.39 8.41 10.84
CA LEU A 203 28.42 7.35 11.05
C LEU A 203 27.00 7.88 10.79
N ALA A 204 26.24 7.13 9.98
CA ALA A 204 24.85 7.43 9.70
C ALA A 204 23.99 6.17 9.76
N VAL A 205 22.77 6.30 10.29
CA VAL A 205 21.73 5.28 10.26
C VAL A 205 20.59 5.79 9.41
N LEU A 206 20.22 5.01 8.40
CA LEU A 206 19.01 5.20 7.61
C LEU A 206 18.00 4.15 8.03
N SER A 207 16.82 4.59 8.49
CA SER A 207 15.72 3.70 8.85
C SER A 207 14.42 4.13 8.17
N ASP A 208 13.44 3.24 8.14
CA ASP A 208 12.05 3.65 7.88
C ASP A 208 11.54 4.53 9.04
N SER A 209 10.42 5.22 8.83
CA SER A 209 9.67 5.79 9.95
C SER A 209 9.18 4.69 10.89
N PHE A 210 9.22 4.96 12.19
CA PHE A 210 8.81 4.00 13.20
C PHE A 210 8.03 4.65 14.35
N CYS A 211 7.18 3.85 14.99
CA CYS A 211 6.46 4.21 16.21
C CYS A 211 6.83 3.33 17.41
N SER A 212 7.93 2.56 17.32
CA SER A 212 8.37 1.64 18.38
C SER A 212 9.08 2.39 19.52
N PRO A 213 8.57 2.33 20.77
CA PRO A 213 9.25 2.93 21.93
C PRO A 213 10.63 2.32 22.17
N THR A 214 10.80 1.02 21.89
CA THR A 214 12.08 0.33 22.04
C THR A 214 13.11 0.86 21.03
N LEU A 215 12.71 1.06 19.77
CA LEU A 215 13.61 1.62 18.77
C LEU A 215 13.94 3.09 19.06
N ALA A 216 12.98 3.86 19.57
CA ALA A 216 13.22 5.23 20.03
C ALA A 216 14.25 5.29 21.18
N ARG A 217 14.13 4.39 22.17
CA ARG A 217 15.11 4.25 23.25
C ARG A 217 16.49 3.88 22.71
N LEU A 218 16.59 2.88 21.82
CA LEU A 218 17.86 2.46 21.22
C LEU A 218 18.50 3.58 20.39
N ALA A 219 17.72 4.36 19.66
CA ALA A 219 18.21 5.52 18.92
C ALA A 219 18.77 6.60 19.88
N SER A 220 18.12 6.84 21.02
CA SER A 220 18.62 7.75 22.04
C SER A 220 19.92 7.25 22.70
N GLU A 221 20.00 5.95 23.04
CA GLU A 221 21.23 5.34 23.57
C GLU A 221 22.38 5.42 22.56
N LEU A 222 22.09 5.19 21.28
CA LEU A 222 23.10 5.28 20.22
C LEU A 222 23.60 6.71 20.02
N ARG A 223 22.71 7.71 20.08
CA ARG A 223 23.09 9.14 20.05
C ARG A 223 23.88 9.58 21.28
N ALA A 224 23.60 9.01 22.45
CA ALA A 224 24.36 9.29 23.66
C ALA A 224 25.80 8.76 23.55
N ARG A 225 25.99 7.58 22.96
CA ARG A 225 27.32 7.02 22.69
C ARG A 225 28.05 7.72 21.54
N TYR A 226 27.32 8.15 20.52
CA TYR A 226 27.85 8.77 19.31
C TYR A 226 27.18 10.13 19.05
N PRO A 227 27.63 11.23 19.72
CA PRO A 227 26.94 12.52 19.64
C PRO A 227 26.88 13.16 18.24
N LYS A 228 27.80 12.80 17.33
CA LYS A 228 27.84 13.30 15.94
C LYS A 228 27.14 12.38 14.94
N LEU A 229 26.56 11.26 15.40
CA LEU A 229 25.80 10.33 14.57
C LEU A 229 24.62 11.04 13.90
N GLN A 230 24.43 10.78 12.61
CA GLN A 230 23.20 11.16 11.91
C GLN A 230 22.22 10.00 11.86
N TRP A 231 21.04 10.17 12.44
CA TRP A 231 19.93 9.24 12.24
C TRP A 231 18.88 9.90 11.37
N ALA A 232 18.71 9.38 10.16
CA ALA A 232 17.72 9.85 9.20
C ALA A 232 16.64 8.78 9.01
N THR A 233 15.39 9.23 8.92
CA THR A 233 14.26 8.38 8.51
C THR A 233 13.93 8.67 7.05
N TYR A 234 13.67 7.63 6.26
CA TYR A 234 13.25 7.77 4.87
C TYR A 234 12.10 6.81 4.60
N ASP A 235 11.00 7.36 4.07
CA ASP A 235 9.89 6.58 3.55
C ASP A 235 9.65 6.97 2.10
N ALA A 236 9.39 5.99 1.23
CA ALA A 236 9.04 6.26 -0.17
C ALA A 236 7.70 7.00 -0.29
N VAL A 237 6.78 6.75 0.63
CA VAL A 237 5.51 7.48 0.81
C VAL A 237 5.51 8.03 2.22
N SER A 238 5.76 9.33 2.36
CA SER A 238 6.02 9.96 3.66
C SER A 238 4.87 10.85 4.13
N ASP A 239 4.77 10.98 5.45
CA ASP A 239 3.80 11.84 6.14
C ASP A 239 4.32 13.29 6.33
N GLU A 240 5.41 13.67 5.68
CA GLU A 240 6.12 14.94 5.96
C GLU A 240 5.24 16.17 5.74
N SER A 241 4.52 16.23 4.61
CA SER A 241 3.61 17.34 4.31
C SER A 241 2.51 17.48 5.34
N ARG A 242 1.95 16.34 5.76
CA ARG A 242 0.91 16.25 6.78
C ARG A 242 1.43 16.75 8.12
N LEU A 243 2.56 16.24 8.59
CA LEU A 243 3.16 16.63 9.87
C LEU A 243 3.56 18.11 9.90
N ALA A 244 4.17 18.61 8.81
CA ALA A 244 4.53 20.02 8.68
C ALA A 244 3.30 20.93 8.75
N GLY A 245 2.21 20.56 8.07
CA GLY A 245 0.95 21.31 8.12
C GLY A 245 0.29 21.30 9.50
N LEU A 246 0.32 20.17 10.20
CA LEU A 246 -0.21 20.07 11.57
C LEU A 246 0.62 20.89 12.56
N ARG A 247 1.95 20.86 12.43
CA ARG A 247 2.84 21.70 13.23
C ARG A 247 2.58 23.19 12.97
N GLN A 248 2.34 23.57 11.72
CA GLN A 248 1.99 24.94 11.35
C GLN A 248 0.65 25.38 11.97
N ALA A 249 -0.37 24.51 11.96
CA ALA A 249 -1.68 24.85 12.50
C ALA A 249 -1.74 24.83 14.04
N THR A 250 -0.97 23.96 14.70
CA THR A 250 -1.11 23.70 16.15
C THR A 250 0.08 24.18 16.98
N GLY A 251 1.19 24.55 16.34
CA GLY A 251 2.46 24.90 17.00
C GLY A 251 3.16 23.73 17.67
N ARG A 252 2.65 22.49 17.53
CA ARG A 252 3.15 21.28 18.19
C ARG A 252 3.25 20.13 17.19
N ASP A 253 4.17 19.20 17.45
CA ASP A 253 4.25 17.96 16.70
C ASP A 253 3.13 17.01 17.18
N VAL A 254 2.03 16.98 16.43
CA VAL A 254 0.84 16.17 16.72
C VAL A 254 0.48 15.29 15.54
N ASP A 255 -0.17 14.16 15.84
CA ASP A 255 -0.80 13.31 14.84
C ASP A 255 -2.33 13.38 14.96
N LEU A 256 -3.04 13.25 13.84
CA LEU A 256 -4.50 13.29 13.78
C LEU A 256 -5.07 11.88 13.82
N MET A 257 -5.95 11.62 14.79
CA MET A 257 -6.76 10.40 14.80
C MET A 257 -8.14 10.67 14.21
N LEU A 258 -8.40 10.17 12.99
CA LEU A 258 -9.69 10.31 12.32
C LEU A 258 -10.76 9.39 12.93
N ARG A 259 -11.95 9.94 13.20
CA ARG A 259 -13.10 9.20 13.77
C ARG A 259 -14.26 9.12 12.78
N LEU A 260 -14.07 8.32 11.73
CA LEU A 260 -15.10 8.10 10.71
C LEU A 260 -16.36 7.40 11.26
N ASP A 261 -16.24 6.71 12.39
CA ASP A 261 -17.36 6.11 13.14
C ASP A 261 -18.31 7.15 13.76
N ARG A 262 -17.88 8.40 13.88
CA ARG A 262 -18.65 9.51 14.47
C ARG A 262 -18.99 10.62 13.46
N ALA A 263 -18.65 10.42 12.20
CA ALA A 263 -18.85 11.41 11.15
C ALA A 263 -20.15 11.14 10.39
N ALA A 264 -21.05 12.12 10.40
CA ALA A 264 -22.25 12.13 9.56
C ALA A 264 -21.94 12.65 8.14
N VAL A 265 -20.98 13.58 8.02
CA VAL A 265 -20.54 14.15 6.74
C VAL A 265 -19.02 14.06 6.67
N ILE A 266 -18.51 13.39 5.64
CA ILE A 266 -17.09 13.16 5.42
C ILE A 266 -16.70 13.80 4.09
N LEU A 267 -15.71 14.68 4.12
CA LEU A 267 -15.11 15.29 2.93
C LEU A 267 -13.67 14.79 2.77
N CYS A 268 -13.39 14.05 1.71
CA CYS A 268 -12.05 13.61 1.33
C CYS A 268 -11.52 14.51 0.20
N LEU A 269 -10.40 15.19 0.45
CA LEU A 269 -9.69 16.06 -0.48
C LEU A 269 -8.42 15.35 -0.94
N ASP A 270 -8.47 14.73 -2.12
CA ASP A 270 -7.40 13.93 -2.72
C ASP A 270 -6.88 12.84 -1.76
N ALA A 271 -7.77 12.33 -0.90
CA ALA A 271 -7.47 11.41 0.20
C ALA A 271 -8.16 10.07 -0.01
N ASP A 272 -7.47 8.97 0.32
CA ASP A 272 -8.04 7.61 0.25
C ASP A 272 -7.96 6.88 1.61
N PRO A 273 -8.70 7.37 2.63
CA PRO A 273 -8.70 6.78 3.97
C PRO A 273 -9.20 5.33 4.02
N LEU A 274 -9.84 4.83 2.96
CA LEU A 274 -10.34 3.46 2.90
C LEU A 274 -9.31 2.45 2.36
N LEU A 275 -8.16 2.90 1.82
CA LEU A 275 -7.15 2.02 1.21
C LEU A 275 -5.69 2.40 1.47
N THR A 276 -5.31 3.67 1.35
CA THR A 276 -3.88 4.03 1.41
C THR A 276 -3.44 4.46 2.80
N ASP A 277 -4.38 4.94 3.62
CA ASP A 277 -4.11 5.45 4.96
C ASP A 277 -3.60 4.36 5.92
N PRO A 278 -2.62 4.66 6.81
CA PRO A 278 -2.10 3.71 7.79
C PRO A 278 -3.14 3.10 8.74
N GLU A 279 -4.28 3.75 8.97
CA GLU A 279 -5.37 3.25 9.82
C GLU A 279 -6.60 2.81 8.99
N MET A 280 -6.40 2.48 7.70
CA MET A 280 -7.50 2.17 6.76
C MET A 280 -8.50 1.12 7.25
N ILE A 281 -8.07 0.13 8.05
CA ILE A 281 -8.96 -0.93 8.56
C ILE A 281 -9.97 -0.35 9.54
N ARG A 282 -9.51 0.47 10.49
CA ARG A 282 -10.39 1.21 11.39
C ARG A 282 -11.28 2.16 10.61
N HIS A 283 -10.71 2.86 9.63
CA HIS A 283 -11.42 3.87 8.85
C HIS A 283 -12.56 3.25 8.05
N ALA A 284 -12.30 2.15 7.35
CA ALA A 284 -13.29 1.37 6.62
C ALA A 284 -14.38 0.82 7.53
N ARG A 285 -14.03 0.29 8.71
CA ARG A 285 -15.03 -0.20 9.67
C ARG A 285 -15.89 0.95 10.22
N GLY A 286 -15.30 2.08 10.56
CA GLY A 286 -16.02 3.27 11.04
C GLY A 286 -16.98 3.82 9.99
N PHE A 287 -16.50 3.96 8.74
CA PHE A 287 -17.33 4.39 7.62
C PHE A 287 -18.49 3.41 7.35
N ALA A 288 -18.22 2.10 7.33
CA ALA A 288 -19.24 1.07 7.10
C ALA A 288 -20.29 1.00 8.22
N HIS A 289 -19.93 1.39 9.46
CA HIS A 289 -20.89 1.48 10.57
C HIS A 289 -22.01 2.50 10.25
N GLY A 290 -21.64 3.69 9.79
CA GLY A 290 -22.61 4.72 9.37
C GLY A 290 -23.47 4.28 8.17
N ARG A 291 -22.88 3.57 7.20
CA ARG A 291 -23.63 3.01 6.05
C ARG A 291 -24.65 1.96 6.48
N ARG A 292 -24.27 1.06 7.39
CA ARG A 292 -25.17 0.02 7.92
C ARG A 292 -26.30 0.63 8.73
N ALA A 293 -26.04 1.66 9.53
CA ALA A 293 -27.07 2.40 10.27
C ALA A 293 -28.14 2.95 9.31
N GLY A 294 -27.71 3.53 8.18
CA GLY A 294 -28.59 3.95 7.09
C GLY A 294 -29.48 2.83 6.54
N ALA A 295 -28.90 1.67 6.23
CA ALA A 295 -29.63 0.52 5.71
C ALA A 295 -30.68 -0.03 6.69
N SER A 296 -30.47 0.15 8.00
CA SER A 296 -31.43 -0.21 9.05
C SER A 296 -32.46 0.88 9.38
N GLY A 297 -32.59 1.91 8.54
CA GLY A 297 -33.55 3.01 8.73
C GLY A 297 -33.06 4.18 9.59
N GLY A 298 -31.79 4.17 9.99
CA GLY A 298 -31.13 5.30 10.65
C GLY A 298 -30.57 6.33 9.66
N ALA A 299 -29.86 7.33 10.18
CA ALA A 299 -29.15 8.30 9.34
C ALA A 299 -27.87 7.68 8.75
N MET A 300 -27.74 7.75 7.42
CA MET A 300 -26.54 7.33 6.70
C MET A 300 -25.47 8.43 6.72
N ASN A 301 -24.20 8.07 6.87
CA ASN A 301 -23.10 9.01 6.65
C ASN A 301 -22.95 9.35 5.16
N ARG A 302 -22.73 10.63 4.85
CA ARG A 302 -22.50 11.14 3.50
C ARG A 302 -21.00 11.29 3.25
N LEU A 303 -20.55 10.81 2.10
CA LEU A 303 -19.17 10.90 1.67
C LEU A 303 -19.05 11.74 0.40
N TYR A 304 -18.32 12.84 0.54
CA TYR A 304 -17.88 13.73 -0.54
C TYR A 304 -16.43 13.42 -0.87
N ALA A 305 -16.14 13.06 -2.11
CA ALA A 305 -14.77 12.82 -2.59
C ALA A 305 -14.41 13.83 -3.68
N VAL A 306 -13.41 14.67 -3.41
CA VAL A 306 -12.88 15.66 -4.35
C VAL A 306 -11.45 15.26 -4.67
N GLU A 307 -11.21 14.72 -5.85
CA GLU A 307 -9.93 14.09 -6.19
C GLU A 307 -9.67 14.08 -7.71
N GLY A 308 -8.39 13.96 -8.07
CA GLY A 308 -7.97 13.86 -9.48
C GLY A 308 -7.98 12.43 -10.00
N VAL A 309 -7.46 11.50 -9.19
CA VAL A 309 -7.39 10.07 -9.49
C VAL A 309 -8.58 9.37 -8.87
N TYR A 310 -9.21 8.44 -9.58
CA TYR A 310 -10.35 7.67 -9.05
C TYR A 310 -9.90 6.65 -8.01
N SER A 311 -10.19 6.91 -6.73
CA SER A 311 -9.80 6.06 -5.59
C SER A 311 -10.89 5.08 -5.16
N LEU A 312 -10.55 4.14 -4.25
CA LEU A 312 -11.57 3.30 -3.61
C LEU A 312 -12.51 4.13 -2.72
N THR A 313 -11.99 5.15 -2.04
CA THR A 313 -12.83 6.08 -1.29
C THR A 313 -13.88 6.75 -2.17
N ALA A 314 -13.51 7.19 -3.38
CA ALA A 314 -14.46 7.82 -4.28
C ALA A 314 -15.43 6.85 -4.96
N ALA A 315 -15.04 5.60 -5.17
CA ALA A 315 -15.98 4.56 -5.60
C ALA A 315 -17.10 4.32 -4.57
N MET A 316 -16.83 4.60 -3.28
CA MET A 316 -17.80 4.51 -2.18
C MET A 316 -18.47 5.86 -1.83
N ALA A 317 -18.15 6.94 -2.56
CA ALA A 317 -18.67 8.27 -2.29
C ALA A 317 -20.07 8.46 -2.86
N ASP A 318 -20.91 9.23 -2.15
CA ASP A 318 -22.22 9.64 -2.66
C ASP A 318 -22.05 10.79 -3.67
N HIS A 319 -21.08 11.66 -3.40
CA HIS A 319 -20.81 12.84 -4.20
C HIS A 319 -19.33 12.87 -4.57
N ARG A 320 -19.05 12.52 -5.82
CA ARG A 320 -17.70 12.61 -6.38
C ARG A 320 -17.57 13.85 -7.26
N LEU A 321 -16.55 14.65 -7.01
CA LEU A 321 -16.12 15.76 -7.86
C LEU A 321 -14.72 15.46 -8.39
N ARG A 322 -14.60 15.27 -9.71
CA ARG A 322 -13.29 15.14 -10.36
C ARG A 322 -12.63 16.51 -10.42
N LEU A 323 -11.53 16.68 -9.71
CA LEU A 323 -10.80 17.94 -9.61
C LEU A 323 -9.29 17.68 -9.65
N GLU A 324 -8.55 18.49 -10.40
CA GLU A 324 -7.09 18.34 -10.43
C GLU A 324 -6.47 18.60 -9.04
N SER A 325 -5.45 17.84 -8.65
CA SER A 325 -4.84 17.96 -7.31
C SER A 325 -4.34 19.38 -7.01
N ARG A 326 -3.89 20.15 -8.02
CA ARG A 326 -3.49 21.56 -7.86
C ARG A 326 -4.65 22.51 -7.51
N GLN A 327 -5.88 22.13 -7.83
CA GLN A 327 -7.08 22.93 -7.57
C GLN A 327 -7.70 22.62 -6.20
N ILE A 328 -7.17 21.64 -5.45
CA ILE A 328 -7.65 21.30 -4.10
C ILE A 328 -7.45 22.46 -3.12
N ALA A 329 -6.31 23.16 -3.15
CA ALA A 329 -6.08 24.32 -2.30
C ALA A 329 -7.05 25.49 -2.60
N PRO A 330 -7.25 25.92 -3.87
CA PRO A 330 -8.32 26.86 -4.23
C PRO A 330 -9.72 26.39 -3.83
N PHE A 331 -10.03 25.11 -3.99
CA PHE A 331 -11.30 24.52 -3.57
C PHE A 331 -11.52 24.63 -2.07
N LEU A 332 -10.50 24.31 -1.28
CA LEU A 332 -10.56 24.43 0.17
C LEU A 332 -10.74 25.88 0.61
N ALA A 333 -10.09 26.84 -0.05
CA ALA A 333 -10.29 28.26 0.21
C ALA A 333 -11.73 28.72 -0.10
N ALA A 334 -12.29 28.27 -1.23
CA ALA A 334 -13.68 28.56 -1.60
C ALA A 334 -14.70 27.94 -0.63
N LEU A 335 -14.42 26.75 -0.10
CA LEU A 335 -15.20 26.11 0.95
C LEU A 335 -15.09 26.88 2.27
N ALA A 336 -13.88 27.25 2.69
CA ALA A 336 -13.63 28.00 3.92
C ALA A 336 -14.38 29.33 3.93
N ALA A 337 -14.44 30.05 2.81
CA ALA A 337 -15.20 31.28 2.67
C ALA A 337 -16.72 31.10 2.92
N ARG A 338 -17.29 29.95 2.54
CA ARG A 338 -18.71 29.62 2.77
C ARG A 338 -19.00 29.15 4.20
N LEU A 339 -17.99 28.57 4.85
CA LEU A 339 -18.08 28.14 6.25
C LEU A 339 -17.90 29.30 7.24
N ALA A 340 -17.36 30.44 6.80
CA ALA A 340 -17.11 31.61 7.63
C ALA A 340 -18.41 32.33 8.03
N PRO A 341 -18.59 32.69 9.33
CA PRO A 341 -19.74 33.48 9.75
C PRO A 341 -19.75 34.87 9.07
N PRO A 342 -20.91 35.40 8.69
CA PRO A 342 -21.03 36.72 8.03
C PRO A 342 -20.51 37.90 8.89
N ALA A 343 -20.33 37.73 10.20
CA ALA A 343 -19.81 38.76 11.11
C ALA A 343 -18.32 38.59 11.48
N ALA A 344 -17.65 37.54 11.02
CA ALA A 344 -16.27 37.21 11.41
C ALA A 344 -15.28 37.56 10.30
N GLY A 345 -15.26 38.83 9.87
CA GLY A 345 -14.28 39.36 8.90
C GLY A 345 -12.81 39.32 9.35
N ALA A 346 -12.51 38.79 10.53
CA ALA A 346 -11.15 38.71 11.08
C ALA A 346 -10.78 37.34 11.73
N GLY A 347 -11.75 36.51 12.11
CA GLY A 347 -11.49 35.31 12.94
C GLY A 347 -11.04 34.07 12.17
N LEU A 348 -11.58 33.86 10.96
CA LEU A 348 -11.13 32.83 10.02
C LEU A 348 -10.16 33.39 8.96
N ALA A 349 -10.02 34.71 8.86
CA ALA A 349 -9.06 35.38 7.99
C ALA A 349 -7.60 35.11 8.40
N GLY A 350 -7.36 34.69 9.64
CA GLY A 350 -6.06 34.20 10.13
C GLY A 350 -5.77 32.74 9.75
N ALA A 351 -6.78 31.97 9.30
CA ALA A 351 -6.58 30.69 8.61
C ALA A 351 -6.34 30.94 7.12
N SER A 352 -5.55 31.97 6.80
CA SER A 352 -5.02 32.17 5.46
C SER A 352 -4.25 30.91 5.10
N VAL A 353 -4.72 30.20 4.07
CA VAL A 353 -3.94 29.11 3.45
C VAL A 353 -2.58 29.74 3.10
N PRO A 354 -1.47 29.31 3.73
CA PRO A 354 -0.16 29.87 3.44
C PRO A 354 0.24 29.39 2.04
N GLY A 355 -0.08 30.22 1.05
CA GLY A 355 0.03 29.88 -0.37
C GLY A 355 -0.51 30.96 -1.32
N GLY A 356 -0.80 32.17 -0.82
CA GLY A 356 -1.05 33.33 -1.68
C GLY A 356 -2.37 33.31 -2.46
N VAL A 357 -3.43 32.67 -1.94
CA VAL A 357 -4.77 32.89 -2.50
C VAL A 357 -5.39 34.08 -1.75
N PRO A 358 -5.40 35.31 -2.32
CA PRO A 358 -6.04 36.44 -1.67
C PRO A 358 -7.52 36.12 -1.41
N ASN A 359 -8.07 36.60 -0.29
CA ASN A 359 -9.48 36.43 0.10
C ASN A 359 -10.48 36.76 -1.04
N ALA A 360 -10.10 37.62 -1.98
CA ALA A 360 -10.88 37.95 -3.17
C ALA A 360 -10.98 36.79 -4.20
N ALA A 361 -9.97 35.92 -4.30
CA ALA A 361 -9.98 34.76 -5.21
C ALA A 361 -10.84 33.59 -4.69
N ALA A 362 -11.06 33.48 -3.38
CA ALA A 362 -11.99 32.50 -2.81
C ALA A 362 -13.46 32.80 -3.16
N ALA A 363 -13.78 34.07 -3.43
CA ALA A 363 -15.11 34.52 -3.87
C ALA A 363 -15.37 34.26 -5.38
N LEU A 364 -14.32 34.11 -6.19
CA LEU A 364 -14.40 33.94 -7.66
C LEU A 364 -14.76 32.52 -8.11
N GLY A 365 -14.87 31.57 -7.17
CA GLY A 365 -15.15 30.16 -7.47
C GLY A 365 -13.91 29.40 -7.96
N VAL A 366 -14.06 28.08 -8.13
CA VAL A 366 -13.00 27.22 -8.66
C VAL A 366 -13.28 26.95 -10.14
N PRO A 367 -12.32 27.19 -11.06
CA PRO A 367 -12.52 26.93 -12.48
C PRO A 367 -12.98 25.48 -12.73
N GLY A 368 -14.11 25.32 -13.41
CA GLY A 368 -14.68 24.00 -13.74
C GLY A 368 -15.51 23.35 -12.64
N VAL A 369 -15.76 24.04 -11.52
CA VAL A 369 -16.61 23.54 -10.42
C VAL A 369 -17.85 24.43 -10.30
N ASP A 370 -19.03 23.82 -10.31
CA ASP A 370 -20.27 24.53 -10.02
C ASP A 370 -20.27 25.00 -8.55
N SER A 371 -20.50 26.29 -8.33
CA SER A 371 -20.55 26.88 -7.00
C SER A 371 -21.61 26.22 -6.12
N ARG A 372 -22.73 25.77 -6.71
CA ARG A 372 -23.82 25.09 -5.99
C ARG A 372 -23.35 23.82 -5.30
N TRP A 373 -22.36 23.12 -5.87
CA TRP A 373 -21.79 21.92 -5.26
C TRP A 373 -21.06 22.25 -3.96
N ILE A 374 -20.27 23.33 -3.98
CA ILE A 374 -19.55 23.83 -2.79
C ILE A 374 -20.54 24.40 -1.78
N ASP A 375 -21.58 25.11 -2.23
CA ASP A 375 -22.64 25.65 -1.38
C ASP A 375 -23.41 24.53 -0.65
N ALA A 376 -23.75 23.45 -1.36
CA ALA A 376 -24.43 22.29 -0.79
C ALA A 376 -23.55 21.57 0.24
N LEU A 377 -22.27 21.33 -0.07
CA LEU A 377 -21.31 20.76 0.87
C LEU A 377 -21.12 21.64 2.11
N ALA A 378 -20.97 22.95 1.93
CA ALA A 378 -20.81 23.88 3.04
C ALA A 378 -22.04 23.88 3.95
N LYS A 379 -23.24 23.91 3.36
CA LYS A 379 -24.50 23.79 4.09
C LYS A 379 -24.56 22.48 4.89
N ASP A 380 -24.23 21.36 4.26
CA ASP A 380 -24.27 20.05 4.90
C ASP A 380 -23.29 19.95 6.09
N LEU A 381 -22.07 20.45 5.93
CA LEU A 381 -21.08 20.53 7.02
C LEU A 381 -21.53 21.46 8.17
N LEU A 382 -22.24 22.55 7.87
CA LEU A 382 -22.77 23.49 8.87
C LEU A 382 -23.98 22.92 9.61
N GLU A 383 -24.86 22.19 8.92
CA GLU A 383 -26.00 21.51 9.53
C GLU A 383 -25.56 20.36 10.45
N ASN A 384 -24.41 19.75 10.15
CA ASN A 384 -23.85 18.62 10.90
C ASN A 384 -22.60 18.99 11.71
N ARG A 385 -22.54 20.21 12.28
CA ARG A 385 -21.43 20.62 13.16
C ARG A 385 -21.24 19.65 14.32
N GLY A 386 -19.99 19.37 14.66
CA GLY A 386 -19.61 18.31 15.60
C GLY A 386 -19.58 16.90 14.99
N GLN A 387 -20.17 16.68 13.81
CA GLN A 387 -20.20 15.41 13.08
C GLN A 387 -19.69 15.53 11.63
N GLY A 388 -19.20 16.70 11.23
CA GLY A 388 -18.47 16.90 9.98
C GLY A 388 -16.98 16.62 10.13
N LEU A 389 -16.38 15.93 9.16
CA LEU A 389 -14.96 15.61 9.13
C LEU A 389 -14.37 15.87 7.74
N ILE A 390 -13.30 16.66 7.67
CA ILE A 390 -12.52 16.91 6.46
C ILE A 390 -11.20 16.16 6.54
N VAL A 391 -10.82 15.45 5.48
CA VAL A 391 -9.60 14.66 5.36
C VAL A 391 -8.81 15.14 4.14
N ALA A 392 -7.53 15.48 4.34
CA ALA A 392 -6.60 15.80 3.26
C ALA A 392 -5.67 14.63 2.98
N GLY A 393 -5.43 14.32 1.70
CA GLY A 393 -4.52 13.26 1.29
C GLY A 393 -3.06 13.65 1.51
N GLU A 394 -2.22 12.63 1.73
CA GLU A 394 -0.78 12.76 1.99
C GLU A 394 0.01 13.55 0.92
N ARG A 395 -0.51 13.58 -0.32
CA ARG A 395 0.12 14.25 -1.47
C ARG A 395 -0.12 15.77 -1.49
N GLN A 396 -1.01 16.27 -0.62
CA GLN A 396 -1.34 17.68 -0.56
C GLN A 396 -0.25 18.45 0.20
N PRO A 397 0.00 19.73 -0.16
CA PRO A 397 1.04 20.50 0.48
C PRO A 397 0.70 20.81 1.95
N PRO A 398 1.71 21.12 2.80
CA PRO A 398 1.50 21.43 4.22
C PRO A 398 0.39 22.45 4.51
N ALA A 399 0.27 23.46 3.66
CA ALA A 399 -0.75 24.50 3.74
C ALA A 399 -2.19 23.96 3.72
N VAL A 400 -2.46 22.91 2.94
CA VAL A 400 -3.78 22.26 2.85
C VAL A 400 -4.06 21.50 4.14
N HIS A 401 -3.10 20.75 4.67
CA HIS A 401 -3.25 20.05 5.95
C HIS A 401 -3.48 21.03 7.11
N ALA A 402 -2.77 22.16 7.13
CA ALA A 402 -2.96 23.21 8.13
C ALA A 402 -4.39 23.79 8.08
N ALA A 403 -4.87 24.11 6.88
CA ALA A 403 -6.22 24.64 6.67
C ALA A 403 -7.31 23.61 7.03
N VAL A 404 -7.13 22.33 6.68
CA VAL A 404 -8.04 21.25 7.08
C VAL A 404 -8.08 21.11 8.60
N CYS A 405 -6.94 21.18 9.28
CA CYS A 405 -6.88 21.16 10.75
C CYS A 405 -7.69 22.33 11.36
N ALA A 406 -7.53 23.54 10.83
CA ALA A 406 -8.26 24.72 11.28
C ALA A 406 -9.78 24.58 11.05
N LEU A 407 -10.20 24.10 9.88
CA LEU A 407 -11.61 23.89 9.56
C LEU A 407 -12.25 22.77 10.38
N ASN A 408 -11.56 21.65 10.59
CA ASN A 408 -12.05 20.60 11.50
C ASN A 408 -12.22 21.12 12.93
N THR A 409 -11.28 21.96 13.41
CA THR A 409 -11.40 22.61 14.72
C THR A 409 -12.62 23.54 14.77
N TYR A 410 -12.87 24.29 13.70
CA TYR A 410 -14.06 25.14 13.58
C TYR A 410 -15.36 24.34 13.56
N LEU A 411 -15.41 23.25 12.78
CA LEU A 411 -16.58 22.39 12.64
C LEU A 411 -16.89 21.62 13.92
N ALA A 412 -15.87 21.27 14.72
CA ALA A 412 -16.04 20.61 16.02
C ALA A 412 -16.78 21.49 17.05
N GLY A 413 -16.69 22.82 16.96
CA GLY A 413 -17.34 23.77 17.87
C GLY A 413 -16.72 23.85 19.28
N ARG A 414 -16.94 24.96 20.01
CA ARG A 414 -16.54 25.09 21.43
C ARG A 414 -17.49 24.27 22.32
N TYR A 415 -17.02 23.19 22.91
CA TYR A 415 -17.79 22.46 23.92
C TYR A 415 -17.74 23.15 25.30
N ARG A 416 -18.91 23.27 25.94
CA ARG A 416 -19.09 23.63 27.36
C ARG A 416 -18.44 22.55 28.23
N ARG A 417 -17.40 22.93 28.96
CA ARG A 417 -16.82 22.15 30.06
C ARG A 417 -17.92 21.82 31.08
N THR A 418 -18.47 20.61 31.02
CA THR A 418 -19.25 20.01 32.10
C THR A 418 -18.50 18.77 32.56
N GLU A 419 -18.30 18.69 33.86
CA GLU A 419 -17.45 17.74 34.55
C GLU A 419 -17.97 16.31 34.38
N ARG A 420 -17.35 15.55 33.47
CA ARG A 420 -16.94 14.15 33.66
C ARG A 420 -16.22 13.69 32.40
N SER A 421 -15.00 13.23 32.63
CA SER A 421 -14.01 12.79 31.65
C SER A 421 -14.58 11.80 30.63
N GLN A 422 -14.75 12.24 29.38
CA GLN A 422 -14.58 11.46 28.15
C GLN A 422 -14.60 12.45 26.96
N SER A 423 -13.43 12.65 26.36
CA SER A 423 -13.23 13.58 25.24
C SER A 423 -14.00 13.15 23.99
N PHE A 424 -14.93 14.00 23.56
CA PHE A 424 -15.41 14.01 22.18
C PHE A 424 -14.39 14.76 21.34
N GLU A 425 -13.50 14.01 20.68
CA GLU A 425 -12.58 14.54 19.69
C GLU A 425 -12.71 13.67 18.43
N ASN A 426 -13.37 14.20 17.41
CA ASN A 426 -13.34 13.59 16.06
C ASN A 426 -11.96 13.73 15.40
N CYS A 427 -11.08 14.50 16.04
CA CYS A 427 -9.66 14.62 15.78
C CYS A 427 -8.98 14.82 17.15
N SER A 428 -8.48 13.75 17.74
CA SER A 428 -7.70 13.84 18.99
C SER A 428 -6.23 13.97 18.65
N PRO A 429 -5.52 15.00 19.12
CA PRO A 429 -4.08 15.06 18.97
C PRO A 429 -3.46 13.93 19.79
N ARG A 430 -2.83 12.95 19.13
CA ARG A 430 -1.89 12.07 19.84
C ARG A 430 -0.67 12.90 20.18
N VAL A 431 -0.61 13.37 21.42
CA VAL A 431 0.62 13.92 22.00
C VAL A 431 1.52 12.74 22.28
N TRP A 432 2.59 12.60 21.50
CA TRP A 432 3.72 11.78 21.90
C TRP A 432 4.38 12.47 23.11
N PRO A 433 4.53 11.80 24.26
CA PRO A 433 5.31 12.36 25.35
C PRO A 433 6.79 12.29 24.95
N CYS A 434 7.26 13.24 24.14
CA CYS A 434 8.66 13.65 24.20
C CYS A 434 8.82 14.48 25.47
N ARG A 435 8.83 13.83 26.63
CA ARG A 435 9.57 14.39 27.76
C ARG A 435 11.04 14.13 27.48
N ALA A 436 11.66 15.10 26.82
CA ALA A 436 13.05 15.39 27.08
C ALA A 436 13.10 16.02 28.47
N ASP A 437 13.09 15.19 29.52
CA ASP A 437 13.50 15.64 30.84
C ASP A 437 15.05 15.75 30.79
N LYS A 438 15.50 17.00 30.86
CA LYS A 438 16.84 17.59 31.04
C LYS A 438 18.08 16.70 30.97
#